data_AF-A0A699XSC1-F1
#
_entry.id   AF-A0A699XSC1-F1
#
_cell.length_a   1.000
_cell.length_b   1.000
_cell.length_c   1.000
_cell.angle_alpha   90.00
_cell.angle_beta   90.00
_cell.angle_gamma   90.00
#
_symmetry.space_group_name_H-M   'P 1'
#
loop_
_entity.id
_entity.type
_entity.pdbx_description
1 polymer ?
#
loop_
_entity_poly.entity_id
_entity_poly.type
_entity_poly.pdbx_seq_one_letter_code
_entity_poly.pdbx_strand_id
1 'polypeptide(L)' 'MTLELANRAICTPDEIARDVFVPVGKFTFPTDFVVVDYESDPRVPLILGRPFLRTARA' A
#
# COMPACT_ATOMS: atom_id res chain seq x y z
N MET A 1 7.38 13.28 -3.50
CA MET A 1 7.17 11.89 -3.98
C MET A 1 5.96 11.91 -4.88
N THR A 2 6.01 11.21 -6.01
CA THR A 2 4.87 11.02 -6.92
C THR A 2 4.79 9.55 -7.29
N LEU A 3 3.58 9.03 -7.47
CA LEU A 3 3.33 7.66 -7.90
C LEU A 3 2.73 7.68 -9.30
N GLU A 4 3.19 6.77 -10.15
CA GLU A 4 2.56 6.48 -11.44
C GLU A 4 1.76 5.18 -11.30
N LEU A 5 0.45 5.28 -11.48
CA LEU A 5 -0.47 4.14 -11.41
C LEU A 5 -0.48 3.35 -12.74
N ALA A 6 -1.06 2.15 -12.73
CA ALA A 6 -1.09 1.28 -13.92
C ALA A 6 -1.85 1.90 -15.11
N ASN A 7 -2.77 2.83 -14.84
CA ASN A 7 -3.49 3.61 -15.85
C ASN A 7 -2.74 4.88 -16.29
N ARG A 8 -1.47 5.03 -15.90
CA ARG A 8 -0.60 6.19 -16.17
C ARG A 8 -1.04 7.48 -15.49
N ALA A 9 -2.01 7.43 -14.58
CA ALA A 9 -2.31 8.57 -13.72
C ALA A 9 -1.13 8.81 -12.77
N ILE A 10 -0.78 10.08 -12.60
CA ILE A 10 0.22 10.50 -11.62
C ILE A 10 -0.54 11.04 -10.41
N CYS A 11 -0.29 10.47 -9.23
CA CYS A 11 -0.83 10.99 -7.97
C CYS A 11 0.28 11.40 -7.01
N THR A 12 0.00 12.43 -6.23
CA THR A 12 0.82 12.83 -5.09
C THR A 12 0.20 12.19 -3.86
N PRO A 13 0.97 11.47 -3.03
CA PRO A 13 0.47 10.96 -1.77
C PRO A 13 0.00 12.08 -0.85
N ASP A 14 -1.11 11.86 -0.16
CA ASP A 14 -1.57 12.75 0.90
C ASP A 14 -0.82 12.49 2.19
N GLU A 15 -0.60 11.21 2.50
CA GLU A 15 0.05 10.79 3.73
C GLU A 15 0.88 9.52 3.55
N ILE A 16 1.83 9.34 4.46
CA ILE A 16 2.54 8.09 4.66
C ILE A 16 2.25 7.61 6.08
N ALA A 17 1.46 6.53 6.19
CA ALA A 17 1.23 5.85 7.46
C ALA A 17 2.43 4.94 7.74
N ARG A 18 3.21 5.27 8.77
CA ARG A 18 4.44 4.54 9.11
C ARG A 18 4.20 3.51 10.20
N ASP A 19 5.02 2.45 10.20
CA ASP A 19 5.05 1.42 11.24
C ASP A 19 3.68 0.74 11.47
N VAL A 20 2.91 0.54 10.39
CA VAL A 20 1.61 -0.11 10.44
C VAL A 20 1.81 -1.61 10.56
N PHE A 21 1.22 -2.21 11.60
CA PHE A 21 1.22 -3.65 11.82
C PHE A 21 0.07 -4.32 11.08
N VAL A 22 0.41 -5.14 10.07
CA VAL A 22 -0.57 -5.83 9.22
C VAL A 22 -0.66 -7.31 9.62
N PRO A 23 -1.81 -7.77 10.16
CA PRO A 23 -2.03 -9.18 10.42
C PRO A 23 -2.28 -9.95 9.13
N VAL A 24 -1.50 -11.01 8.88
CA VAL A 24 -1.66 -11.93 7.74
C VAL A 24 -1.69 -13.36 8.29
N GLY A 25 -2.89 -13.94 8.38
CA GLY A 25 -3.11 -15.23 9.01
C GLY A 25 -2.73 -15.18 10.50
N LYS A 26 -1.68 -15.91 10.89
CA LYS A 26 -1.17 -15.96 12.28
C LYS A 26 0.01 -15.01 12.54
N PHE A 27 0.51 -14.34 11.50
CA PHE A 27 1.68 -13.49 11.57
C PHE A 27 1.29 -12.02 11.50
N THR A 28 2.17 -11.15 11.96
CA THR A 28 2.03 -9.70 11.85
C THR A 28 3.31 -9.12 11.29
N PHE A 29 3.18 -8.28 10.26
CA PHE A 29 4.32 -7.65 9.59
C PHE A 29 4.23 -6.13 9.73
N PRO A 30 5.31 -5.46 10.17
CA PRO A 30 5.38 -4.01 10.11
C PRO A 30 5.61 -3.55 8.67
N THR A 31 4.91 -2.50 8.25
CA THR A 31 5.13 -1.88 6.94
C THR A 31 4.63 -0.44 6.91
N ASP A 32 5.13 0.34 5.96
CA ASP A 32 4.65 1.68 5.70
C ASP A 32 3.65 1.64 4.53
N PHE A 33 2.59 2.43 4.63
CA PHE A 33 1.61 2.62 3.55
C PHE A 33 1.62 4.04 3.03
N VAL A 34 1.41 4.15 1.73
CA VAL A 34 1.19 5.42 1.06
C VAL A 34 -0.31 5.59 0.86
N VAL A 35 -0.86 6.67 1.39
CA VAL A 35 -2.28 7.03 1.26
C VAL A 35 -2.42 8.01 0.11
N VAL A 36 -3.39 7.74 -0.77
CA VAL A 36 -3.69 8.56 -1.94
C VAL A 36 -5.21 8.79 -2.01
N ASP A 37 -5.62 10.04 -2.18
CA ASP A 37 -6.98 10.43 -2.52
C ASP A 37 -7.18 10.21 -4.02
N TYR A 38 -7.73 9.04 -4.35
CA TYR A 38 -7.95 8.59 -5.71
C TYR A 38 -9.26 7.82 -5.78
N GLU A 39 -10.00 7.96 -6.88
CA GLU A 39 -11.21 7.16 -7.11
C GLU A 39 -10.84 5.68 -7.32
N SER A 40 -10.74 4.94 -6.22
CA SER A 40 -10.44 3.52 -6.20
C SER A 40 -11.70 2.67 -6.30
N ASP A 41 -11.58 1.47 -6.88
CA ASP A 41 -12.62 0.47 -6.77
C ASP A 41 -12.84 0.13 -5.28
N PRO A 42 -14.06 0.34 -4.73
CA PRO A 42 -14.34 0.08 -3.31
C PRO A 42 -14.14 -1.40 -2.94
N ARG A 43 -14.06 -2.31 -3.91
CA ARG A 43 -13.77 -3.74 -3.69
C ARG A 43 -12.30 -4.02 -3.44
N VAL A 44 -11.38 -3.12 -3.81
CA VAL A 44 -9.93 -3.28 -3.60
C VAL A 44 -9.33 -2.01 -2.96
N PRO A 45 -9.65 -1.75 -1.68
CA PRO A 45 -9.17 -0.56 -0.99
C PRO A 45 -7.69 -0.64 -0.59
N LEU A 46 -7.04 -1.81 -0.70
CA LEU A 46 -5.67 -2.05 -0.24
C LEU A 46 -4.83 -2.76 -1.30
N ILE A 47 -3.67 -2.20 -1.61
CA ILE A 47 -2.69 -2.78 -2.53
C ILE A 47 -1.43 -3.16 -1.77
N LEU A 48 -1.10 -4.45 -1.76
CA LEU A 48 0.15 -4.95 -1.20
C LEU A 48 1.21 -5.02 -2.29
N GLY A 49 2.12 -4.06 -2.27
CA GLY A 49 3.22 -4.01 -3.22
C GLY A 49 4.25 -5.13 -3.02
N ARG A 50 5.11 -5.33 -4.02
CA ARG A 50 6.24 -6.26 -3.96
C ARG A 50 7.15 -6.09 -2.73
N PRO A 51 7.43 -4.87 -2.22
CA PRO A 51 8.22 -4.71 -1.00
C PRO A 51 7.61 -5.45 0.21
N PHE A 52 6.29 -5.34 0.41
CA PHE A 52 5.59 -6.03 1.48
C PHE A 52 5.68 -7.56 1.33
N LEU A 53 5.44 -8.07 0.11
CA LEU A 53 5.52 -9.51 -0.17
C LEU A 53 6.92 -10.07 0.11
N ARG A 54 7.98 -9.31 -0.22
CA ARG A 54 9.37 -9.67 0.11
C ARG A 54 9.61 -9.72 1.62
N THR A 55 9.06 -8.77 2.38
CA THR A 55 9.13 -8.77 3.86
C THR A 55 8.41 -10.00 4.44
N ALA A 56 7.24 -10.33 3.90
CA ALA A 56 6.45 -11.48 4.32
C ALA A 56 7.00 -12.83 3.85
N ARG A 57 8.05 -12.84 3.01
CA ARG A 57 8.62 -14.04 2.36
C ARG A 57 7.57 -14.85 1.58
N ALA A 58 6.65 -14.12 0.93
CA ALA A 58 5.57 -14.65 0.09
C ALA A 58 6.00 -14.80 -1.37
#